data_AF-A0A1Z4QEA5-F1
#
_entry.id   AF-A0A1Z4QEA5-F1
#
_cell.length_a   1.000
_cell.length_b   1.000
_cell.length_c   1.000
_cell.angle_alpha   90.00
_cell.angle_beta   90.00
_cell.angle_gamma   90.00
#
_symmetry.space_group_name_H-M   'P 1'
#
loop_
_entity.id
_entity.type
_entity.pdbx_description
1 polymer ?
#
loop_
_entity_poly.entity_id
_entity_poly.type
_entity_poly.pdbx_seq_one_letter_code
_entity_poly.pdbx_strand_id
1 'polypeptide(L)' 'MENLLPHNISQLSIAEKIQLVQDIWDSITLDADDVTISDAQKQELDRRLELYYQNPQQVSTWEEVKQKFNR' A
#
# COMPACT_ATOMS: atom_id res chain seq x y z
N MET A 1 15.93 -19.86 5.37
CA MET A 1 14.76 -19.12 4.89
C MET A 1 13.68 -20.14 4.60
N GLU A 2 12.65 -20.21 5.45
CA GLU A 2 11.53 -21.13 5.26
C GLU A 2 10.78 -20.77 3.97
N ASN A 3 10.39 -21.79 3.20
CA ASN A 3 9.53 -21.64 2.04
C ASN A 3 8.16 -21.14 2.51
N LEU A 4 7.94 -19.83 2.47
CA LEU A 4 6.68 -19.18 2.86
C LEU A 4 5.53 -19.40 1.86
N LEU A 5 5.78 -20.11 0.75
CA LEU A 5 4.74 -20.34 -0.26
C LEU A 5 4.20 -21.77 -0.14
N PRO A 6 3.04 -21.97 0.53
CA PRO A 6 2.32 -23.22 0.38
C PRO A 6 1.96 -23.41 -1.09
N HIS A 7 2.16 -24.61 -1.62
CA HIS A 7 1.86 -24.97 -3.02
C HIS A 7 0.38 -24.79 -3.42
N ASN A 8 -0.49 -24.34 -2.51
CA ASN A 8 -1.85 -23.91 -2.80
C ASN A 8 -2.35 -22.86 -1.77
N ILE A 9 -2.14 -21.57 -2.06
CA ILE A 9 -2.73 -20.44 -1.28
C ILE A 9 -4.26 -20.59 -1.18
N SER A 10 -4.90 -21.22 -2.18
CA SER A 10 -6.35 -21.46 -2.22
C SER A 10 -6.86 -22.28 -1.02
N GLN A 11 -6.06 -23.22 -0.51
CA GLN A 11 -6.41 -24.16 0.57
C GLN A 11 -6.27 -23.57 1.97
N LEU A 12 -5.61 -22.42 2.11
CA LEU A 12 -5.46 -21.72 3.39
C LEU A 12 -6.81 -21.21 3.89
N SER A 13 -7.02 -21.30 5.20
CA SER A 13 -8.06 -20.57 5.90
C SER A 13 -7.87 -19.05 5.73
N ILE A 14 -8.91 -18.27 6.04
CA ILE A 14 -8.82 -16.80 5.97
C ILE A 14 -7.74 -16.26 6.91
N ALA A 15 -7.62 -16.83 8.11
CA ALA A 15 -6.60 -16.41 9.08
C ALA A 15 -5.18 -16.67 8.55
N GLU A 16 -4.93 -17.84 7.97
CA GLU A 16 -3.63 -18.18 7.37
C GLU A 16 -3.32 -17.32 6.14
N LYS A 17 -4.33 -16.95 5.34
CA LYS A 17 -4.15 -15.99 4.24
C LYS A 17 -3.75 -14.61 4.74
N ILE A 18 -4.39 -14.14 5.81
CA ILE A 18 -4.05 -12.85 6.43
C ILE A 18 -2.61 -12.89 6.97
N GLN A 19 -2.24 -13.97 7.66
CA GLN A 19 -0.88 -14.14 8.17
C GLN A 19 0.14 -14.16 7.04
N LEU A 20 -0.12 -14.90 5.96
CA LEU A 20 0.76 -14.94 4.79
C LEU A 20 0.92 -13.56 4.15
N VAL A 21 -0.16 -12.79 4.01
CA VAL A 21 -0.10 -11.41 3.51
C VAL A 21 0.77 -10.54 4.42
N GLN A 22 0.64 -10.67 5.73
CA GLN A 22 1.47 -9.95 6.70
C GLN A 22 2.94 -10.35 6.58
N ASP A 23 3.25 -11.65 6.53
CA ASP A 23 4.62 -12.15 6.45
C ASP A 23 5.31 -11.69 5.14
N ILE A 24 4.59 -11.71 4.02
CA ILE A 24 5.07 -11.17 2.75
C ILE A 24 5.30 -9.66 2.87
N TRP A 25 4.36 -8.94 3.47
CA TRP A 25 4.46 -7.50 3.64
C TRP A 25 5.69 -7.14 4.50
N ASP A 26 5.88 -7.82 5.62
CA ASP A 26 7.04 -7.62 6.50
C ASP A 26 8.34 -7.95 5.76
N SER A 27 8.39 -9.00 4.95
CA SER A 27 9.55 -9.30 4.11
C SER A 27 9.87 -8.20 3.11
N ILE A 28 8.87 -7.60 2.46
CA ILE A 28 9.08 -6.51 1.49
C ILE A 28 9.64 -5.27 2.21
N THR A 29 9.22 -5.01 3.46
CA THR A 29 9.71 -3.85 4.20
C THR A 29 11.21 -3.92 4.51
N LEU A 30 11.80 -5.12 4.58
CA LEU A 30 13.24 -5.29 4.79
C LEU A 30 14.07 -4.75 3.62
N ASP A 31 13.52 -4.79 2.42
CA ASP A 31 14.15 -4.32 1.18
C ASP A 31 13.59 -2.95 0.72
N ALA A 32 12.82 -2.26 1.58
CA ALA A 32 12.15 -1.01 1.21
C ALA A 32 13.12 0.09 0.77
N ASP A 33 14.33 0.11 1.33
CA ASP A 33 15.37 1.08 1.00
C ASP A 33 15.93 0.89 -0.43
N ASP A 34 15.74 -0.27 -1.05
CA ASP A 34 16.13 -0.53 -2.45
C ASP A 34 15.16 0.09 -3.46
N VAL A 35 13.95 0.49 -3.02
CA VAL A 35 12.95 1.11 -3.88
C VAL A 35 13.23 2.60 -4.04
N THR A 36 14.04 2.95 -5.04
CA THR A 36 14.29 4.36 -5.38
C THR A 36 13.12 4.98 -6.14
N ILE A 37 12.65 6.14 -5.71
CA ILE A 37 11.72 6.97 -6.49
C ILE A 37 12.50 7.96 -7.36
N SER A 38 12.04 8.16 -8.59
CA SER A 38 12.60 9.13 -9.53
C SER A 38 12.39 10.56 -9.05
N ASP A 39 13.21 11.49 -9.52
CA ASP A 39 13.07 12.90 -9.14
C ASP A 39 11.74 13.50 -9.60
N ALA A 40 11.18 13.03 -10.71
CA ALA A 40 9.84 13.41 -11.16
C ALA A 40 8.75 12.97 -10.16
N GLN A 41 8.90 11.80 -9.53
CA GLN A 41 7.98 11.33 -8.50
C GLN A 41 8.12 12.15 -7.21
N LYS A 42 9.35 12.49 -6.80
CA LYS A 42 9.60 13.38 -5.64
C LYS A 42 8.93 14.75 -5.86
N GLN A 43 9.14 15.36 -7.03
CA GLN A 43 8.54 16.64 -7.38
C GLN A 43 7.01 16.59 -7.35
N GLU A 44 6.39 15.50 -7.81
CA GLU A 44 4.94 15.36 -7.74
C GLU A 44 4.44 15.22 -6.29
N LEU A 45 5.19 14.53 -5.42
CA LEU A 45 4.87 14.45 -3.99
C LEU A 45 4.95 15.83 -3.32
N ASP A 46 6.02 16.58 -3.56
CA ASP A 46 6.20 17.94 -3.05
C ASP A 46 5.06 18.86 -3.52
N ARG A 47 4.70 18.79 -4.81
CA ARG A 47 3.58 19.55 -5.38
C ARG A 47 2.25 19.21 -4.71
N ARG A 48 1.99 17.93 -4.44
CA ARG A 48 0.75 17.49 -3.77
C ARG A 48 0.70 17.93 -2.31
N LEU A 49 1.83 17.88 -1.60
CA LEU A 49 1.94 18.36 -0.23
C LEU A 49 1.68 19.87 -0.14
N GLU A 50 2.28 20.65 -1.04
CA GLU A 50 2.05 22.10 -1.11
C GLU A 50 0.58 22.44 -1.35
N LEU A 51 -0.06 21.77 -2.31
CA LEU A 51 -1.50 21.95 -2.56
C LEU A 51 -2.36 21.60 -1.34
N TYR A 52 -2.00 20.55 -0.61
CA TYR A 52 -2.68 20.19 0.62
C TYR A 52 -2.51 21.24 1.72
N TYR A 53 -1.29 21.79 1.91
CA TYR A 53 -1.06 22.86 2.88
C TYR A 53 -1.82 24.15 2.56
N GLN A 54 -1.94 24.48 1.27
CA GLN A 54 -2.71 25.64 0.81
C GLN A 54 -4.21 25.44 0.96
N ASN A 55 -4.70 24.20 0.79
CA ASN A 55 -6.12 23.90 0.90
C ASN A 55 -6.38 22.53 1.57
N PRO A 56 -6.33 22.46 2.92
CA PRO A 56 -6.45 21.20 3.65
C PRO A 56 -7.80 20.50 3.49
N GLN A 57 -8.82 21.22 3.02
CA GLN A 57 -10.16 20.67 2.75
C GLN A 57 -10.27 20.04 1.36
N GLN A 58 -9.26 20.22 0.50
CA GLN A 58 -9.21 19.62 -0.83
C GLN A 58 -8.70 18.16 -0.77
N VAL A 59 -9.37 17.36 0.05
CA VAL A 59 -9.12 15.93 0.22
C VAL A 59 -10.43 15.18 0.09
N SER A 60 -10.38 13.90 -0.28
CA SER A 60 -11.55 13.02 -0.18
C SER A 60 -11.46 12.17 1.08
N THR A 61 -12.57 12.06 1.80
CA THR A 61 -12.69 11.10 2.90
C THR A 61 -12.68 9.67 2.36
N TRP A 62 -12.35 8.71 3.22
CA TRP A 62 -12.35 7.30 2.81
C TRP A 62 -13.75 6.82 2.41
N GLU A 63 -14.78 7.33 3.10
CA GLU A 63 -16.18 7.11 2.78
C GLU A 63 -16.54 7.63 1.38
N GLU A 64 -16.14 8.86 1.03
CA GLU A 64 -16.35 9.42 -0.32
C GLU A 64 -15.65 8.58 -1.41
N VAL A 65 -14.43 8.11 -1.13
CA VAL A 65 -13.71 7.23 -2.06
C VAL A 65 -14.44 5.91 -2.23
N LYS A 66 -14.85 5.24 -1.14
CA LYS A 66 -15.63 4.00 -1.23
C LYS A 66 -16.92 4.17 -2.02
N GLN A 67 -17.64 5.27 -1.79
CA GLN A 67 -18.87 5.56 -2.52
C GLN A 67 -18.65 5.69 -4.04
N LYS A 68 -17.50 6.22 -4.47
CA LYS A 68 -17.16 6.31 -5.90
C LYS A 68 -16.92 4.93 -6.55
N PHE A 69 -16.51 3.92 -5.77
CA PHE A 69 -16.14 2.59 -6.27
C PHE A 69 -17.15 1.48 -5.94
N ASN A 70 -18.13 1.72 -5.07
CA ASN A 70 -19.28 0.82 -4.88
C ASN A 70 -20.25 0.98 -6.06
N ARG A 71 -20.10 0.13 -7.08
CA ARG A 71 -21.15 -0.16 -8.07
C ARG A 71 -21.90 -1.42 -7.69
#